data_AF-C3QQI6-F1
#
_entry.id   AF-C3QQI6-F1
#
_cell.length_a   1.000
_cell.length_b   1.000
_cell.length_c   1.000
_cell.angle_alpha   90.00
_cell.angle_beta   90.00
_cell.angle_gamma   90.00
#
_symmetry.space_group_name_H-M   'P 1'
#
loop_
_entity.id
_entity.type
_entity.pdbx_description
1 polymer ?
#
loop_
_entity_poly.entity_id
_entity_poly.type
_entity_poly.pdbx_seq_one_letter_code
_entity_poly.pdbx_strand_id
1 'polypeptide(L)'
;MNVMLWGEEVGKLYWDERNRRAIFNYHPDFVKKGLEIAPLTASVKGGAAKGMPISGNKDKLYQGLPPFLADSLPDRWGNMVFDRWAAQNRIPKRMLTPVDKLSFIGKRGMGAFEFVPATPGLESSSALQIDSLYQLSRRIFEEREEVSVQEDETLHLQSIYEVGTSAGGQHPKAIIAIHETTHDIRSGQVPLPEGYTYYILKFSEGEDFPFTQMEMAYYEMAKEAGVTMMPSRLIEIEGKYHFLTERYDRINGEKVHTQTLAAMNPDATSYEDLFEVCRRLNIPASEQSELYRRMVFNVMGGNVDDHIKNFSFLMEKDGKWHITPAYDVTFTTNLDGAAYENIHCMSIAGKNDEIVEDDLLQFAKLNGIKNAKKIIDEVGIAIGHFYDHASDLQIDDYWKNRIEQYLSSLVPLEIGEAMRHYLPTLVEPYETEDNLQVSEVNIIENTRHDFRIEAMINGKRQKYIAGRKSDLAAEIIAKGRNKMPTEDKKALVERLLLPLARRDSEKTNSNSRR
;
A
#
# COMPACT_ATOMS: atom_id res chain seq x y z
N MET A 1 3.27 21.61 25.14
CA MET A 1 3.92 21.60 23.82
C MET A 1 3.18 22.60 22.94
N ASN A 2 3.91 23.42 22.20
CA ASN A 2 3.34 24.33 21.21
C ASN A 2 3.13 23.56 19.90
N VAL A 3 1.99 23.79 19.26
CA VAL A 3 1.68 23.31 17.91
C VAL A 3 1.82 24.50 16.98
N MET A 4 2.68 24.36 15.98
CA MET A 4 2.98 25.41 15.00
C MET A 4 2.45 25.01 13.62
N LEU A 5 2.11 26.01 12.82
CA LEU A 5 1.77 25.87 11.40
C LEU A 5 2.39 27.04 10.65
N TRP A 6 3.22 26.76 9.65
CA TRP A 6 3.92 27.79 8.85
C TRP A 6 4.65 28.85 9.69
N GLY A 7 5.30 28.43 10.78
CA GLY A 7 6.03 29.30 11.69
C GLY A 7 5.18 30.06 12.71
N GLU A 8 3.86 29.89 12.69
CA GLU A 8 2.94 30.54 13.63
C GLU A 8 2.42 29.58 14.70
N GLU A 9 2.26 30.06 15.93
CA GLU A 9 1.68 29.26 17.01
C GLU A 9 0.16 29.12 16.80
N VAL A 10 -0.27 27.90 16.50
CA VAL A 10 -1.69 27.53 16.37
C VAL A 10 -2.34 27.41 17.74
N GLY A 11 -1.60 26.84 18.70
CA GLY A 11 -2.09 26.60 20.05
C GLY A 11 -1.17 25.71 20.87
N LYS A 12 -1.67 25.31 22.04
CA LYS A 12 -0.93 24.51 23.01
C LYS A 12 -1.63 23.19 23.28
N LEU A 13 -0.84 22.13 23.30
CA LEU A 13 -1.23 20.78 23.65
C LEU A 13 -0.59 20.37 24.97
N TYR A 14 -1.37 19.80 25.88
CA TYR A 14 -0.87 19.17 27.09
C TYR A 14 -1.54 17.81 27.33
N TRP A 15 -0.84 16.90 28.01
CA TRP A 15 -1.36 15.59 28.37
C TRP A 15 -2.04 15.64 29.74
N ASP A 16 -3.31 15.24 29.82
CA ASP A 16 -4.04 15.06 31.09
C ASP A 16 -3.89 13.61 31.55
N GLU A 17 -3.00 13.38 32.51
CA GLU A 17 -2.72 12.04 33.05
C GLU A 17 -3.94 11.38 33.68
N ARG A 18 -4.81 12.16 34.34
CA ARG A 18 -5.99 11.62 35.03
C ARG A 18 -6.98 11.05 34.02
N ASN A 19 -7.20 11.77 32.92
CA ASN A 19 -8.16 11.37 31.91
C ASN A 19 -7.53 10.55 30.77
N ARG A 20 -6.20 10.39 30.75
CA ARG A 20 -5.44 9.69 29.70
C ARG A 20 -5.78 10.20 28.30
N ARG A 21 -5.83 11.53 28.15
CA ARG A 21 -6.06 12.21 26.88
C ARG A 21 -5.35 13.55 26.87
N ALA A 22 -4.97 14.03 25.70
CA ALA A 22 -4.47 15.37 25.53
C ALA A 22 -5.60 16.38 25.43
N ILE A 23 -5.30 17.61 25.83
CA ILE A 23 -6.17 18.76 25.74
C ILE A 23 -5.44 19.82 24.92
N PHE A 24 -6.12 20.31 23.88
CA PHE A 24 -5.63 21.33 22.99
C PHE A 24 -6.39 22.64 23.16
N ASN A 25 -5.66 23.74 23.25
CA ASN A 25 -6.22 25.09 23.28
C ASN A 25 -5.64 25.90 22.12
N TYR A 26 -6.50 26.42 21.26
CA TYR A 26 -6.09 27.36 20.23
C TYR A 26 -5.49 28.63 20.85
N HIS A 27 -4.49 29.18 20.16
CA HIS A 27 -3.97 30.51 20.46
C HIS A 27 -5.02 31.56 20.06
N PRO A 28 -5.37 32.52 20.93
CA PRO A 28 -6.43 33.50 20.66
C PRO A 28 -6.24 34.29 19.36
N ASP A 29 -4.99 34.63 19.03
CA ASP A 29 -4.70 35.35 17.78
C ASP A 29 -4.84 34.48 16.54
N PHE A 30 -4.63 33.16 16.65
CA PHE A 30 -4.90 32.23 15.55
C PHE A 30 -6.41 32.13 15.29
N VAL A 31 -7.23 32.05 16.34
CA VAL A 31 -8.69 32.04 16.25
C VAL A 31 -9.20 33.29 15.52
N LYS A 32 -8.64 34.48 15.82
CA LYS A 32 -9.03 35.73 15.16
C LYS A 32 -8.76 35.74 13.65
N LYS A 33 -7.78 34.99 13.17
CA LYS A 33 -7.51 34.86 11.72
C LYS A 33 -8.61 34.09 10.99
N GLY A 34 -9.36 33.24 11.70
CA GLY A 34 -10.46 32.47 11.12
C GLY A 34 -10.03 31.37 10.16
N LEU A 35 -8.74 30.98 10.17
CA LEU A 35 -8.20 29.91 9.33
C LEU A 35 -8.64 28.55 9.87
N GLU A 36 -9.42 27.82 9.08
CA GLU A 36 -10.03 26.54 9.47
C GLU A 36 -9.11 25.36 9.11
N ILE A 37 -8.14 25.08 9.98
CA ILE A 37 -7.16 23.99 9.77
C ILE A 37 -7.71 22.58 10.00
N ALA A 38 -8.84 22.49 10.70
CA ALA A 38 -9.54 21.26 11.06
C ALA A 38 -11.05 21.56 11.24
N PRO A 39 -11.74 22.00 10.16
CA PRO A 39 -13.08 22.58 10.22
C PRO A 39 -14.15 21.65 10.81
N LEU A 40 -13.95 20.33 10.70
CA LEU A 40 -14.99 19.37 11.05
C LEU A 40 -14.84 18.83 12.48
N THR A 41 -13.62 18.75 13.00
CA THR A 41 -13.31 18.20 14.33
C THR A 41 -12.88 19.25 15.35
N ALA A 42 -12.39 20.41 14.88
CA ALA A 42 -11.78 21.44 15.72
C ALA A 42 -11.99 22.86 15.15
N SER A 43 -13.19 23.19 14.66
CA SER A 43 -13.44 24.50 14.03
C SER A 43 -13.11 25.67 14.96
N VAL A 44 -12.37 26.65 14.42
CA VAL A 44 -12.04 27.91 15.12
C VAL A 44 -13.26 28.80 15.31
N LYS A 45 -14.33 28.59 14.54
CA LYS A 45 -15.62 29.30 14.67
C LYS A 45 -16.57 28.63 15.66
N GLY A 46 -16.25 27.43 16.13
CA GLY A 46 -17.06 26.65 17.07
C GLY A 46 -16.80 26.99 18.55
N GLY A 47 -16.73 25.95 19.39
CA GLY A 47 -16.41 26.10 20.82
C GLY A 47 -15.07 26.78 21.07
N ALA A 48 -14.10 26.60 20.17
CA ALA A 48 -12.79 27.24 20.23
C ALA A 48 -12.87 28.78 20.23
N ALA A 49 -13.83 29.37 19.50
CA ALA A 49 -14.07 30.82 19.51
C ALA A 49 -14.43 31.36 20.91
N LYS A 50 -14.99 30.48 21.75
CA LYS A 50 -15.37 30.78 23.15
C LYS A 50 -14.29 30.36 24.15
N GLY A 51 -13.09 29.99 23.67
CA GLY A 51 -12.00 29.48 24.49
C GLY A 51 -12.19 28.06 25.03
N MET A 52 -13.16 27.31 24.50
CA MET A 52 -13.36 25.92 24.93
C MET A 52 -12.21 25.04 24.42
N PRO A 53 -11.59 24.23 25.29
CA PRO A 53 -10.54 23.30 24.87
C PRO A 53 -11.10 22.17 24.01
N ILE A 54 -10.25 21.63 23.13
CA ILE A 54 -10.52 20.42 22.37
C ILE A 54 -9.90 19.25 23.12
N SER A 55 -10.74 18.30 23.51
CA SER A 55 -10.29 17.07 24.16
C SER A 55 -9.92 16.03 23.11
N GLY A 56 -8.86 15.26 23.38
CA GLY A 56 -8.47 14.17 22.50
C GLY A 56 -9.39 12.96 22.53
N ASN A 57 -9.36 12.19 21.44
CA ASN A 57 -10.12 10.97 21.24
C ASN A 57 -9.33 9.76 21.78
N LYS A 58 -9.97 8.92 22.58
CA LYS A 58 -9.37 7.75 23.24
C LYS A 58 -9.29 6.49 22.38
N ASP A 59 -9.89 6.50 21.19
CA ASP A 59 -9.81 5.34 20.30
C ASP A 59 -8.35 5.00 20.01
N LYS A 60 -8.09 3.72 19.77
CA LYS A 60 -6.74 3.18 19.59
C LYS A 60 -5.95 3.94 18.52
N LEU A 61 -6.63 4.39 17.47
CA LEU A 61 -6.05 5.15 16.36
C LEU A 61 -5.46 6.49 16.82
N TYR A 62 -6.17 7.20 17.71
CA TYR A 62 -5.82 8.56 18.12
C TYR A 62 -5.02 8.60 19.44
N GLN A 63 -5.00 7.50 20.19
CA GLN A 63 -4.19 7.32 21.42
C GLN A 63 -4.47 8.37 22.51
N GLY A 64 -5.63 9.04 22.49
CA GLY A 64 -5.95 10.13 23.41
C GLY A 64 -5.63 11.52 22.87
N LEU A 65 -5.15 11.68 21.63
CA LEU A 65 -4.92 12.99 21.00
C LEU A 65 -6.16 13.49 20.25
N PRO A 66 -6.31 14.82 20.06
CA PRO A 66 -7.27 15.34 19.09
C PRO A 66 -7.00 14.74 17.69
N PRO A 67 -8.01 14.25 16.96
CA PRO A 67 -7.81 13.54 15.69
C PRO A 67 -6.89 14.28 14.70
N PHE A 68 -7.07 15.60 14.56
CA PHE A 68 -6.27 16.41 13.63
C PHE A 68 -4.77 16.53 13.98
N LEU A 69 -4.41 16.29 15.25
CA LEU A 69 -3.00 16.23 15.69
C LEU A 69 -2.50 14.79 15.76
N ALA A 70 -3.40 13.85 16.05
CA ALA A 70 -3.10 12.43 16.04
C ALA A 70 -2.68 11.93 14.66
N ASP A 71 -3.14 12.59 13.61
CA ASP A 71 -2.80 12.30 12.22
C ASP A 71 -1.29 12.44 11.92
N SER A 72 -0.56 13.19 12.75
CA SER A 72 0.88 13.28 12.66
C SER A 72 1.61 12.11 13.33
N LEU A 73 0.92 11.24 14.09
CA LEU A 73 1.55 10.12 14.78
C LEU A 73 2.20 9.15 13.79
N PRO A 74 3.31 8.50 14.19
CA PRO A 74 3.89 7.48 13.34
C PRO A 74 2.96 6.27 13.25
N ASP A 75 2.98 5.58 12.11
CA ASP A 75 2.36 4.26 11.94
C ASP A 75 3.30 3.14 12.40
N ARG A 76 3.07 1.89 11.99
CA ARG A 76 3.78 0.72 12.53
C ARG A 76 5.29 0.86 12.42
N TRP A 77 5.81 1.18 11.23
CA TRP A 77 7.24 1.36 11.00
C TRP A 77 7.82 2.49 11.86
N GLY A 78 7.19 3.67 11.84
CA GLY A 78 7.66 4.81 12.64
C GLY A 78 7.58 4.55 14.16
N ASN A 79 6.60 3.77 14.65
CA ASN A 79 6.55 3.35 16.05
C ASN A 79 7.69 2.38 16.38
N MET A 80 8.08 1.47 15.48
CA MET A 80 9.25 0.61 15.68
C MET A 80 10.54 1.44 15.81
N VAL A 81 10.67 2.46 14.95
CA VAL A 81 11.83 3.38 15.00
C VAL A 81 11.81 4.22 16.29
N PHE A 82 10.65 4.74 16.71
CA PHE A 82 10.48 5.46 17.97
C PHE A 82 10.80 4.58 19.19
N ASP A 83 10.30 3.35 19.23
CA ASP A 83 10.55 2.41 20.33
C ASP A 83 12.04 2.07 20.45
N ARG A 84 12.75 1.94 19.32
CA ARG A 84 14.20 1.70 19.29
C ARG A 84 14.98 2.92 19.78
N TRP A 85 14.59 4.12 19.36
CA TRP A 85 15.15 5.38 19.87
C TRP A 85 14.95 5.51 21.39
N ALA A 86 13.74 5.24 21.89
CA ALA A 86 13.43 5.32 23.31
C ALA A 86 14.26 4.31 24.13
N ALA A 87 14.41 3.08 23.62
CA ALA A 87 15.23 2.05 24.26
C ALA A 87 16.71 2.45 24.36
N GLN A 88 17.28 2.99 23.28
CA GLN A 88 18.68 3.48 23.28
C GLN A 88 18.91 4.63 24.25
N ASN A 89 17.94 5.53 24.37
CA ASN A 89 17.96 6.64 25.33
C ASN A 89 17.53 6.22 26.75
N ARG A 90 17.34 4.92 27.00
CA ARG A 90 16.95 4.34 28.30
C ARG A 90 15.66 4.93 28.86
N ILE A 91 14.72 5.31 27.98
CA ILE A 91 13.43 5.86 28.36
C ILE A 91 12.41 4.72 28.56
N PRO A 92 11.87 4.50 29.77
CA PRO A 92 10.91 3.43 30.00
C PRO A 92 9.59 3.68 29.26
N LYS A 93 9.07 2.66 28.54
CA LYS A 93 7.80 2.78 27.77
C LYS A 93 6.62 3.31 28.59
N ARG A 94 6.56 2.99 29.89
CA ARG A 94 5.52 3.47 30.81
C ARG A 94 5.48 4.99 31.01
N MET A 95 6.57 5.69 30.71
CA MET A 95 6.66 7.15 30.80
C MET A 95 6.32 7.85 29.48
N LEU A 96 6.18 7.09 28.39
CA LEU A 96 5.92 7.66 27.07
C LEU A 96 4.43 7.91 26.89
N THR A 97 4.11 9.12 26.51
CA THR A 97 2.78 9.56 26.10
C THR A 97 2.74 9.80 24.59
N PRO A 98 1.55 9.86 23.97
CA PRO A 98 1.42 10.29 22.58
C PRO A 98 1.98 11.69 22.31
N VAL A 99 2.01 12.57 23.33
CA VAL A 99 2.61 13.91 23.22
C VAL A 99 4.14 13.80 23.07
N ASP A 100 4.77 12.82 23.71
CA ASP A 100 6.21 12.55 23.53
C ASP A 100 6.52 12.03 22.13
N LYS A 101 5.60 11.25 21.53
CA LYS A 101 5.72 10.84 20.11
C LYS A 101 5.67 12.04 19.17
N LEU A 102 4.76 12.99 19.42
CA LEU A 102 4.69 14.23 18.65
C LEU A 102 5.95 15.08 18.82
N SER A 103 6.52 15.16 20.03
CA SER A 103 7.82 15.82 20.28
C SER A 103 8.96 15.14 19.54
N PHE A 104 8.94 13.81 19.46
CA PHE A 104 9.91 13.04 18.68
C PHE A 104 9.80 13.33 17.19
N ILE A 105 8.58 13.39 16.64
CA ILE A 105 8.35 13.84 15.26
C ILE A 105 8.83 15.28 15.08
N GLY A 106 8.52 16.16 16.02
CA GLY A 106 8.97 17.55 16.04
C GLY A 106 8.51 18.32 14.81
N LYS A 107 9.47 18.79 14.00
CA LYS A 107 9.20 19.51 12.74
C LYS A 107 9.16 18.62 11.51
N ARG A 108 9.26 17.30 11.67
CA ARG A 108 9.60 16.38 10.57
C ARG A 108 8.39 15.66 9.97
N GLY A 109 7.22 15.80 10.57
CA GLY A 109 5.99 15.09 10.20
C GLY A 109 5.50 15.33 8.77
N MET A 110 4.57 14.47 8.33
CA MET A 110 3.74 14.77 7.16
C MET A 110 2.92 16.04 7.39
N GLY A 111 2.64 16.74 6.30
CA GLY A 111 1.94 18.01 6.35
C GLY A 111 2.80 19.16 6.87
N ALA A 112 2.12 20.17 7.41
CA ALA A 112 2.72 21.43 7.84
C ALA A 112 2.73 21.64 9.36
N PHE A 113 2.16 20.72 10.14
CA PHE A 113 2.25 20.81 11.61
C PHE A 113 3.67 20.59 12.09
N GLU A 114 4.06 21.38 13.09
CA GLU A 114 5.30 21.20 13.82
C GLU A 114 5.04 21.25 15.33
N PHE A 115 5.76 20.42 16.06
CA PHE A 115 5.58 20.23 17.49
C PHE A 115 6.83 20.70 18.24
N VAL A 116 6.65 21.64 19.18
CA VAL A 116 7.75 22.32 19.88
C VAL A 116 7.59 22.21 21.41
N PRO A 117 8.62 21.80 22.17
CA PRO A 117 9.99 21.50 21.74
C PRO A 117 10.07 20.19 20.96
N ALA A 118 10.93 20.17 19.93
CA ALA A 118 11.30 18.95 19.23
C ALA A 118 12.42 18.22 19.98
N THR A 119 12.52 16.91 19.80
CA THR A 119 13.62 16.11 20.34
C THR A 119 14.97 16.54 19.73
N PRO A 120 15.97 16.96 20.52
CA PRO A 120 17.26 17.41 20.01
C PRO A 120 18.03 16.31 19.26
N GLY A 121 18.84 16.70 18.28
CA GLY A 121 19.77 15.79 17.58
C GLY A 121 19.15 14.96 16.44
N LEU A 122 17.87 15.16 16.13
CA LEU A 122 17.17 14.48 15.03
C LEU A 122 17.01 15.34 13.76
N GLU A 123 17.51 16.57 13.77
CA GLU A 123 17.41 17.55 12.67
C GLU A 123 18.75 17.72 11.93
N SER A 124 19.48 16.64 11.65
CA SER A 124 20.74 16.70 10.90
C SER A 124 20.49 16.77 9.38
N SER A 125 21.34 17.52 8.67
CA SER A 125 21.37 17.58 7.21
C SER A 125 22.56 16.82 6.61
N SER A 126 23.06 15.80 7.31
CA SER A 126 24.17 14.96 6.85
C SER A 126 23.83 14.26 5.53
N ALA A 127 24.86 14.05 4.71
CA ALA A 127 24.74 13.20 3.53
C ALA A 127 24.36 11.78 3.97
N LEU A 128 23.43 11.15 3.25
CA LEU A 128 22.93 9.82 3.54
C LEU A 128 23.45 8.82 2.51
N GLN A 129 23.84 7.64 2.98
CA GLN A 129 24.12 6.49 2.12
C GLN A 129 22.89 5.58 2.10
N ILE A 130 22.28 5.47 0.93
CA ILE A 130 21.02 4.73 0.74
C ILE A 130 21.19 3.24 1.05
N ASP A 131 22.29 2.61 0.63
CA ASP A 131 22.59 1.19 0.91
C ASP A 131 22.64 0.94 2.42
N SER A 132 23.29 1.83 3.17
CA SER A 132 23.33 1.75 4.64
C SER A 132 21.95 1.88 5.29
N LEU A 133 21.09 2.77 4.76
CA LEU A 133 19.72 2.92 5.23
C LEU A 133 18.89 1.67 4.97
N TYR A 134 19.02 1.08 3.78
CA TYR A 134 18.32 -0.16 3.42
C TYR A 134 18.76 -1.34 4.30
N GLN A 135 20.06 -1.54 4.48
CA GLN A 135 20.60 -2.59 5.35
C GLN A 135 20.08 -2.48 6.78
N LEU A 136 20.05 -1.27 7.32
CA LEU A 136 19.56 -1.06 8.67
C LEU A 136 18.03 -1.17 8.74
N SER A 137 17.28 -0.76 7.71
CA SER A 137 15.83 -0.89 7.71
C SER A 137 15.41 -2.35 7.71
N ARG A 138 16.10 -3.19 6.92
CA ARG A 138 15.91 -4.64 6.92
C ARG A 138 16.15 -5.25 8.28
N ARG A 139 17.27 -4.92 8.93
CA ARG A 139 17.56 -5.40 10.29
C ARG A 139 16.47 -5.03 11.29
N ILE A 140 16.03 -3.78 11.32
CA ILE A 140 14.94 -3.35 12.23
C ILE A 140 13.64 -4.11 11.95
N PHE A 141 13.34 -4.41 10.69
CA PHE A 141 12.09 -5.05 10.29
C PHE A 141 12.11 -6.57 10.46
N GLU A 142 13.19 -7.23 10.05
CA GLU A 142 13.38 -8.69 10.05
C GLU A 142 13.74 -9.23 11.44
N GLU A 143 14.60 -8.54 12.21
CA GLU A 143 15.27 -9.18 13.35
C GLU A 143 14.43 -9.29 14.63
N ARG A 144 13.30 -8.56 14.77
CA ARG A 144 12.31 -8.62 15.89
C ARG A 144 12.78 -8.86 17.36
N GLU A 145 14.06 -8.92 17.68
CA GLU A 145 14.63 -9.14 19.02
C GLU A 145 16.05 -8.54 19.15
N GLU A 146 16.48 -8.45 20.41
CA GLU A 146 17.65 -7.74 20.95
C GLU A 146 18.99 -8.01 20.24
N VAL A 147 19.32 -7.22 19.22
CA VAL A 147 20.71 -7.11 18.76
C VAL A 147 21.46 -6.11 19.64
N SER A 148 22.53 -6.57 20.29
CA SER A 148 23.50 -5.70 20.97
C SER A 148 24.15 -4.76 19.95
N VAL A 149 23.78 -3.48 20.00
CA VAL A 149 24.30 -2.45 19.09
C VAL A 149 25.79 -2.27 19.40
N GLN A 150 26.65 -2.57 18.43
CA GLN A 150 28.09 -2.26 18.53
C GLN A 150 28.31 -0.74 18.35
N GLU A 151 29.39 -0.17 18.89
CA GLU A 151 29.63 1.29 18.88
C GLU A 151 29.64 1.90 17.45
N ASP A 152 30.12 1.17 16.45
CA ASP A 152 30.11 1.59 15.03
C ASP A 152 28.69 1.63 14.41
N GLU A 153 27.72 0.94 15.01
CA GLU A 153 26.32 0.89 14.52
C GLU A 153 25.48 2.09 14.99
N THR A 154 25.97 2.84 15.98
CA THR A 154 25.26 3.99 16.56
C THR A 154 25.04 5.11 15.53
N LEU A 155 26.04 5.36 14.66
CA LEU A 155 25.99 6.38 13.61
C LEU A 155 24.95 6.03 12.52
N HIS A 156 24.87 4.76 12.14
CA HIS A 156 23.89 4.29 11.17
C HIS A 156 22.46 4.32 11.74
N LEU A 157 22.30 3.99 13.02
CA LEU A 157 21.00 4.07 13.72
C LEU A 157 20.47 5.50 13.79
N GLN A 158 21.36 6.47 14.02
CA GLN A 158 21.00 7.88 13.99
C GLN A 158 20.43 8.29 12.62
N SER A 159 21.03 7.81 11.52
CA SER A 159 20.54 8.08 10.16
C SER A 159 19.11 7.58 9.95
N ILE A 160 18.72 6.44 10.53
CA ILE A 160 17.31 5.98 10.47
C ILE A 160 16.38 6.82 11.33
N TYR A 161 16.80 7.25 12.52
CA TYR A 161 15.95 8.14 13.33
C TYR A 161 15.65 9.46 12.61
N GLU A 162 16.60 9.95 11.82
CA GLU A 162 16.51 11.14 10.98
C GLU A 162 15.62 11.00 9.74
N VAL A 163 15.20 9.79 9.35
CA VAL A 163 14.39 9.60 8.11
C VAL A 163 13.20 8.66 8.25
N GLY A 164 13.18 7.74 9.21
CA GLY A 164 12.28 6.59 9.26
C GLY A 164 10.98 6.77 10.03
N THR A 165 10.67 7.98 10.50
CA THR A 165 9.67 8.18 11.58
C THR A 165 8.46 9.00 11.17
N SER A 166 8.55 9.74 10.07
CA SER A 166 7.59 10.80 9.78
C SER A 166 6.51 10.44 8.77
N ALA A 167 6.70 9.40 7.95
CA ALA A 167 5.69 8.91 7.00
C ALA A 167 4.89 7.75 7.60
N GLY A 168 3.57 7.75 7.35
CA GLY A 168 2.66 6.66 7.74
C GLY A 168 2.91 5.34 7.00
N GLY A 169 2.13 4.29 7.28
CA GLY A 169 2.18 2.95 6.65
C GLY A 169 2.83 1.82 7.47
N GLN A 170 2.68 0.59 6.98
CA GLN A 170 3.14 -0.63 7.67
C GLN A 170 4.59 -1.04 7.37
N HIS A 171 5.09 -0.59 6.22
CA HIS A 171 6.29 -1.05 5.53
C HIS A 171 7.49 -0.11 5.77
N PRO A 172 8.75 -0.60 5.83
CA PRO A 172 9.92 0.24 6.02
C PRO A 172 10.06 1.29 4.93
N LYS A 173 10.24 2.53 5.38
CA LYS A 173 10.39 3.69 4.50
C LYS A 173 11.29 4.74 5.11
N ALA A 174 11.87 5.56 4.24
CA ALA A 174 12.71 6.70 4.60
C ALA A 174 12.23 7.96 3.88
N ILE A 175 12.25 9.08 4.59
CA ILE A 175 12.07 10.40 4.00
C ILE A 175 13.44 10.96 3.61
N ILE A 176 13.66 11.09 2.31
CA ILE A 176 14.92 11.58 1.74
C ILE A 176 14.68 12.80 0.86
N ALA A 177 15.74 13.53 0.57
CA ALA A 177 15.74 14.58 -0.42
C ALA A 177 16.93 14.38 -1.36
N ILE A 178 16.70 14.54 -2.65
CA ILE A 178 17.68 14.27 -3.69
C ILE A 178 17.88 15.54 -4.50
N HIS A 179 19.13 15.94 -4.70
CA HIS A 179 19.48 16.97 -5.66
C HIS A 179 19.77 16.31 -7.01
N GLU A 180 18.86 16.43 -7.98
CA GLU A 180 18.89 15.63 -9.22
C GLU A 180 20.18 15.82 -10.05
N THR A 181 20.81 17.00 -10.03
CA THR A 181 22.04 17.26 -10.79
C THR A 181 23.32 16.72 -10.12
N THR A 182 23.43 16.83 -8.79
CA THR A 182 24.65 16.42 -8.06
C THR A 182 24.54 15.00 -7.52
N HIS A 183 23.34 14.42 -7.56
CA HIS A 183 22.96 13.16 -6.92
C HIS A 183 23.23 13.14 -5.40
N ASP A 184 23.32 14.32 -4.77
CA ASP A 184 23.45 14.43 -3.32
C ASP A 184 22.14 14.05 -2.64
N ILE A 185 22.22 13.14 -1.67
CA ILE A 185 21.08 12.60 -0.94
C ILE A 185 21.19 12.99 0.52
N ARG A 186 20.14 13.59 1.05
CA ARG A 186 20.06 14.08 2.44
C ARG A 186 18.75 13.67 3.10
N SER A 187 18.65 13.90 4.41
CA SER A 187 17.37 13.75 5.10
C SER A 187 16.34 14.70 4.49
N GLY A 188 15.18 14.16 4.06
CA GLY A 188 14.06 14.95 3.55
C GLY A 188 13.19 15.53 4.66
N GLN A 189 13.68 15.51 5.90
CA GLN A 189 12.96 16.00 7.07
C GLN A 189 13.41 17.40 7.50
N VAL A 190 14.46 17.94 6.88
CA VAL A 190 15.00 19.29 7.12
C VAL A 190 14.79 20.20 5.91
N PRO A 191 14.67 21.53 6.11
CA PRO A 191 14.73 22.49 5.00
C PRO A 191 16.08 22.39 4.29
N LEU A 192 16.06 22.32 2.96
CA LEU A 192 17.24 22.24 2.11
C LEU A 192 17.26 23.39 1.10
N PRO A 193 18.43 23.75 0.55
CA PRO A 193 18.53 24.75 -0.50
C PRO A 193 17.71 24.38 -1.74
N GLU A 194 17.54 25.36 -2.64
CA GLU A 194 16.95 25.13 -3.95
C GLU A 194 17.70 24.03 -4.72
N GLY A 195 16.96 23.23 -5.50
CA GLY A 195 17.50 22.11 -6.28
C GLY A 195 17.29 20.72 -5.66
N TYR A 196 16.83 20.63 -4.41
CA TYR A 196 16.42 19.35 -3.81
C TYR A 196 14.93 19.08 -3.99
N THR A 197 14.60 17.88 -4.42
CA THR A 197 13.24 17.33 -4.42
C THR A 197 13.08 16.36 -3.24
N TYR A 198 11.93 16.41 -2.58
CA TYR A 198 11.63 15.62 -1.38
C TYR A 198 10.86 14.36 -1.73
N TYR A 199 11.27 13.23 -1.19
CA TYR A 199 10.75 11.92 -1.53
C TYR A 199 10.41 11.06 -0.31
N ILE A 200 9.50 10.11 -0.52
CA ILE A 200 9.32 8.91 0.29
C ILE A 200 9.98 7.76 -0.46
N LEU A 201 10.99 7.14 0.14
CA LEU A 201 11.60 5.91 -0.34
C LEU A 201 11.01 4.73 0.44
N LYS A 202 10.28 3.84 -0.25
CA LYS A 202 9.77 2.58 0.28
C LYS A 202 10.73 1.46 -0.08
N PHE A 203 11.22 0.76 0.95
CA PHE A 203 12.21 -0.30 0.73
C PHE A 203 11.56 -1.58 0.19
N SER A 204 12.29 -2.33 -0.64
CA SER A 204 11.92 -3.70 -0.99
C SER A 204 11.84 -4.55 0.26
N GLU A 205 10.88 -5.47 0.29
CA GLU A 205 10.64 -6.37 1.41
C GLU A 205 10.53 -7.81 0.94
N GLY A 206 11.18 -8.70 1.69
CA GLY A 206 11.10 -10.15 1.45
C GLY A 206 11.58 -10.57 0.05
N GLU A 207 11.44 -11.86 -0.21
CA GLU A 207 11.78 -12.48 -1.49
C GLU A 207 10.53 -13.01 -2.23
N ASP A 208 9.40 -13.13 -1.51
CA ASP A 208 8.24 -13.87 -2.01
C ASP A 208 7.31 -13.02 -2.90
N PHE A 209 7.04 -11.75 -2.52
CA PHE A 209 6.14 -10.86 -3.25
C PHE A 209 6.85 -9.54 -3.63
N PRO A 210 6.83 -9.12 -4.90
CA PRO A 210 7.54 -7.93 -5.36
C PRO A 210 6.76 -6.64 -5.08
N PHE A 211 6.62 -6.26 -3.80
CA PHE A 211 5.77 -5.15 -3.35
C PHE A 211 6.04 -3.82 -4.08
N THR A 212 7.30 -3.44 -4.24
CA THR A 212 7.71 -2.15 -4.82
C THR A 212 7.46 -2.09 -6.33
N GLN A 213 7.76 -3.19 -7.05
CA GLN A 213 7.44 -3.30 -8.48
C GLN A 213 5.93 -3.35 -8.68
N MET A 214 5.19 -4.03 -7.80
CA MET A 214 3.73 -4.03 -7.84
C MET A 214 3.16 -2.62 -7.66
N GLU A 215 3.68 -1.88 -6.68
CA GLU A 215 3.26 -0.49 -6.47
C GLU A 215 3.59 0.40 -7.68
N MET A 216 4.71 0.17 -8.36
CA MET A 216 5.03 0.86 -9.62
C MET A 216 4.07 0.49 -10.76
N ALA A 217 3.67 -0.78 -10.88
CA ALA A 217 2.68 -1.20 -11.88
C ALA A 217 1.33 -0.51 -11.63
N TYR A 218 0.91 -0.41 -10.37
CA TYR A 218 -0.31 0.27 -9.97
C TYR A 218 -0.24 1.78 -10.18
N TYR A 219 0.93 2.39 -9.95
CA TYR A 219 1.18 3.78 -10.28
C TYR A 219 0.98 4.08 -11.77
N GLU A 220 1.50 3.24 -12.66
CA GLU A 220 1.33 3.45 -14.11
C GLU A 220 -0.12 3.23 -14.55
N MET A 221 -0.78 2.17 -14.06
CA MET A 221 -2.21 1.96 -14.32
C MET A 221 -3.08 3.10 -13.78
N ALA A 222 -2.79 3.62 -12.58
CA ALA A 222 -3.56 4.71 -11.99
C ALA A 222 -3.41 5.99 -12.81
N LYS A 223 -2.20 6.32 -13.26
CA LYS A 223 -1.97 7.45 -14.18
C LYS A 223 -2.70 7.28 -15.50
N GLU A 224 -2.62 6.09 -16.08
CA GLU A 224 -3.33 5.77 -17.32
C GLU A 224 -4.85 5.90 -17.15
N ALA A 225 -5.37 5.48 -16.00
CA ALA A 225 -6.77 5.66 -15.64
C ALA A 225 -7.15 7.13 -15.46
N GLY A 226 -6.19 8.07 -15.36
CA GLY A 226 -6.43 9.49 -15.13
C GLY A 226 -6.50 9.89 -13.65
N VAL A 227 -5.90 9.09 -12.76
CA VAL A 227 -5.70 9.45 -11.34
C VAL A 227 -4.43 10.29 -11.21
N THR A 228 -4.53 11.42 -10.50
CA THR A 228 -3.37 12.27 -10.24
C THR A 228 -2.49 11.63 -9.16
N MET A 229 -1.24 11.30 -9.48
CA MET A 229 -0.23 10.78 -8.56
C MET A 229 1.06 11.58 -8.65
N MET A 230 1.81 11.65 -7.56
CA MET A 230 3.13 12.28 -7.56
C MET A 230 4.12 11.48 -8.42
N PRO A 231 5.07 12.14 -9.11
CA PRO A 231 6.11 11.44 -9.86
C PRO A 231 6.78 10.36 -9.02
N SER A 232 6.83 9.15 -9.57
CA SER A 232 7.34 7.98 -8.88
C SER A 232 8.22 7.17 -9.83
N ARG A 233 9.24 6.51 -9.27
CA ARG A 233 10.16 5.65 -10.02
C ARG A 233 10.71 4.54 -9.14
N LEU A 234 11.16 3.47 -9.78
CA LEU A 234 11.99 2.47 -9.11
C LEU A 234 13.45 2.94 -9.07
N ILE A 235 14.12 2.67 -7.96
CA ILE A 235 15.57 2.77 -7.83
C ILE A 235 16.13 1.40 -7.44
N GLU A 236 17.28 1.05 -7.99
CA GLU A 236 17.94 -0.22 -7.68
C GLU A 236 19.00 -0.02 -6.60
N ILE A 237 18.92 -0.82 -5.52
CA ILE A 237 19.88 -0.82 -4.42
C ILE A 237 20.20 -2.30 -4.15
N GLU A 238 21.47 -2.67 -4.22
CA GLU A 238 21.94 -4.06 -4.02
C GLU A 238 21.16 -5.13 -4.82
N GLY A 239 20.79 -4.83 -6.06
CA GLY A 239 20.06 -5.76 -6.93
C GLY A 239 18.57 -5.92 -6.59
N LYS A 240 18.01 -5.05 -5.75
CA LYS A 240 16.58 -4.99 -5.42
C LYS A 240 15.97 -3.66 -5.88
N TYR A 241 14.70 -3.70 -6.26
CA TYR A 241 13.97 -2.50 -6.67
C TYR A 241 13.22 -1.88 -5.50
N HIS A 242 13.37 -0.57 -5.33
CA HIS A 242 12.74 0.21 -4.27
C HIS A 242 11.86 1.28 -4.88
N PHE A 243 10.71 1.55 -4.26
CA PHE A 243 9.75 2.51 -4.80
C PHE A 243 10.01 3.90 -4.22
N LEU A 244 10.31 4.87 -5.08
CA LEU A 244 10.57 6.25 -4.72
C LEU A 244 9.44 7.12 -5.26
N THR A 245 8.79 7.90 -4.39
CA THR A 245 7.70 8.80 -4.78
C THR A 245 7.91 10.21 -4.22
N GLU A 246 7.65 11.23 -5.03
CA GLU A 246 7.74 12.62 -4.61
C GLU A 246 6.68 12.94 -3.54
N ARG A 247 7.05 13.81 -2.60
CA ARG A 247 6.16 14.27 -1.54
C ARG A 247 5.28 15.41 -2.03
N TYR A 248 3.97 15.17 -2.16
CA TYR A 248 3.01 16.24 -2.48
C TYR A 248 2.94 17.33 -1.40
N ASP A 249 3.31 17.00 -0.15
CA ASP A 249 3.24 17.91 1.00
C ASP A 249 4.49 18.78 1.15
N ARG A 250 5.38 18.77 0.14
CA ARG A 250 6.60 19.59 0.05
C ARG A 250 6.69 20.20 -1.35
N ILE A 251 6.37 21.48 -1.47
CA ILE A 251 6.42 22.21 -2.76
C ILE A 251 7.50 23.26 -2.65
N ASN A 252 8.58 23.14 -3.43
CA ASN A 252 9.74 24.05 -3.38
C ASN A 252 10.30 24.24 -1.96
N GLY A 253 10.34 23.16 -1.16
CA GLY A 253 10.77 23.19 0.24
C GLY A 253 9.72 23.71 1.25
N GLU A 254 8.63 24.32 0.78
CA GLU A 254 7.53 24.77 1.63
C GLU A 254 6.61 23.59 2.01
N LYS A 255 6.10 23.61 3.24
CA LYS A 255 5.18 22.59 3.74
C LYS A 255 3.73 22.92 3.37
N VAL A 256 3.01 21.91 2.90
CA VAL A 256 1.56 22.01 2.65
C VAL A 256 0.80 21.41 3.82
N HIS A 257 -0.25 22.10 4.30
CA HIS A 257 -1.10 21.54 5.35
C HIS A 257 -1.93 20.39 4.77
N THR A 258 -1.95 19.25 5.45
CA THR A 258 -2.68 18.06 5.00
C THR A 258 -3.34 17.38 6.18
N GLN A 259 -4.48 16.75 5.94
CA GLN A 259 -5.25 15.98 6.91
C GLN A 259 -5.90 14.78 6.22
N THR A 260 -5.78 13.61 6.81
CA THR A 260 -6.48 12.41 6.35
C THR A 260 -7.98 12.49 6.63
N LEU A 261 -8.76 11.62 5.99
CA LEU A 261 -10.17 11.42 6.33
C LEU A 261 -10.32 10.99 7.80
N ALA A 262 -9.39 10.21 8.36
CA ALA A 262 -9.41 9.85 9.78
C ALA A 262 -9.35 11.07 10.71
N ALA A 263 -8.61 12.10 10.31
CA ALA A 263 -8.52 13.35 11.06
C ALA A 263 -9.75 14.27 10.88
N MET A 264 -10.33 14.26 9.68
CA MET A 264 -11.47 15.09 9.30
C MET A 264 -12.81 14.52 9.75
N ASN A 265 -12.96 13.20 9.71
CA ASN A 265 -14.15 12.47 10.13
C ASN A 265 -13.74 11.13 10.77
N PRO A 266 -13.46 11.13 12.08
CA PRO A 266 -13.04 9.93 12.82
C PRO A 266 -14.00 8.75 12.75
N ASP A 267 -15.28 9.03 12.50
CA ASP A 267 -16.37 8.05 12.47
C ASP A 267 -16.67 7.55 11.05
N ALA A 268 -15.88 7.97 10.04
CA ALA A 268 -16.08 7.55 8.66
C ALA A 268 -15.86 6.04 8.48
N THR A 269 -16.79 5.41 7.75
CA THR A 269 -16.77 3.98 7.44
C THR A 269 -17.11 3.68 5.98
N SER A 270 -17.36 4.72 5.18
CA SER A 270 -17.88 4.59 3.82
C SER A 270 -17.33 5.66 2.89
N TYR A 271 -17.35 5.40 1.58
CA TYR A 271 -17.08 6.42 0.57
C TYR A 271 -18.14 7.54 0.61
N GLU A 272 -19.36 7.26 1.05
CA GLU A 272 -20.39 8.28 1.27
C GLU A 272 -19.95 9.31 2.33
N ASP A 273 -19.33 8.86 3.44
CA ASP A 273 -18.76 9.74 4.46
C ASP A 273 -17.62 10.59 3.90
N LEU A 274 -16.77 10.00 3.06
CA LEU A 274 -15.68 10.71 2.37
C LEU A 274 -16.22 11.83 1.47
N PHE A 275 -17.27 11.54 0.69
CA PHE A 275 -17.91 12.54 -0.17
C PHE A 275 -18.72 13.57 0.64
N GLU A 276 -19.22 13.23 1.83
CA GLU A 276 -19.79 14.21 2.76
C GLU A 276 -18.72 15.20 3.23
N VAL A 277 -17.54 14.71 3.61
CA VAL A 277 -16.41 15.58 3.94
C VAL A 277 -16.06 16.48 2.76
N CYS A 278 -16.01 15.94 1.54
CA CYS A 278 -15.77 16.75 0.33
C CYS A 278 -16.76 17.92 0.20
N ARG A 279 -18.05 17.67 0.41
CA ARG A 279 -19.09 18.71 0.39
C ARG A 279 -18.88 19.75 1.48
N ARG A 280 -18.56 19.33 2.70
CA ARG A 280 -18.32 20.22 3.86
C ARG A 280 -17.05 21.08 3.70
N LEU A 281 -16.06 20.57 2.99
CA LEU A 281 -14.82 21.28 2.65
C LEU A 281 -14.93 22.14 1.37
N ASN A 282 -16.05 22.06 0.65
CA ASN A 282 -16.25 22.70 -0.66
C ASN A 282 -15.25 22.25 -1.73
N ILE A 283 -14.88 20.96 -1.74
CA ILE A 283 -14.01 20.38 -2.76
C ILE A 283 -14.66 20.52 -4.15
N PRO A 284 -13.93 21.00 -5.17
CA PRO A 284 -14.46 21.15 -6.53
C PRO A 284 -15.07 19.86 -7.11
N ALA A 285 -16.11 19.99 -7.93
CA ALA A 285 -16.79 18.83 -8.55
C ALA A 285 -15.86 18.01 -9.47
N SER A 286 -14.86 18.64 -10.09
CA SER A 286 -13.83 17.96 -10.87
C SER A 286 -12.97 17.04 -10.00
N GLU A 287 -12.55 17.51 -8.83
CA GLU A 287 -11.79 16.72 -7.86
C GLU A 287 -12.63 15.59 -7.26
N GLN A 288 -13.90 15.84 -6.96
CA GLN A 288 -14.83 14.78 -6.54
C GLN A 288 -14.99 13.70 -7.63
N SER A 289 -14.95 14.08 -8.91
CA SER A 289 -14.98 13.11 -10.02
C SER A 289 -13.68 12.28 -10.10
N GLU A 290 -12.53 12.88 -9.81
CA GLU A 290 -11.27 12.14 -9.67
C GLU A 290 -11.28 11.23 -8.44
N LEU A 291 -11.85 11.66 -7.32
CA LEU A 291 -11.98 10.83 -6.12
C LEU A 291 -12.89 9.62 -6.38
N TYR A 292 -13.96 9.79 -7.16
CA TYR A 292 -14.78 8.69 -7.64
C TYR A 292 -13.97 7.73 -8.53
N ARG A 293 -13.12 8.26 -9.41
CA ARG A 293 -12.21 7.43 -10.22
C ARG A 293 -11.27 6.60 -9.35
N ARG A 294 -10.75 7.15 -8.24
CA ARG A 294 -9.91 6.41 -7.27
C ARG A 294 -10.69 5.29 -6.58
N MET A 295 -11.94 5.53 -6.21
CA MET A 295 -12.84 4.50 -5.66
C MET A 295 -13.04 3.36 -6.66
N VAL A 296 -13.37 3.68 -7.92
CA VAL A 296 -13.52 2.67 -8.98
C VAL A 296 -12.22 1.90 -9.21
N PHE A 297 -11.07 2.60 -9.19
CA PHE A 297 -9.75 1.99 -9.32
C PHE A 297 -9.46 1.02 -8.17
N ASN A 298 -9.79 1.37 -6.93
CA ASN A 298 -9.59 0.47 -5.79
C ASN A 298 -10.41 -0.81 -5.93
N VAL A 299 -11.68 -0.69 -6.35
CA VAL A 299 -12.56 -1.84 -6.58
C VAL A 299 -12.04 -2.73 -7.71
N MET A 300 -11.80 -2.16 -8.90
CA MET A 300 -11.39 -2.94 -10.07
C MET A 300 -9.95 -3.45 -9.99
N GLY A 301 -9.09 -2.71 -9.30
CA GLY A 301 -7.70 -3.05 -9.04
C GLY A 301 -7.48 -3.98 -7.85
N GLY A 302 -8.52 -4.49 -7.19
CA GLY A 302 -8.36 -5.38 -6.04
C GLY A 302 -7.55 -4.76 -4.89
N ASN A 303 -7.68 -3.44 -4.71
CA ASN A 303 -7.11 -2.73 -3.57
C ASN A 303 -8.17 -2.60 -2.46
N VAL A 304 -8.11 -3.52 -1.50
CA VAL A 304 -9.03 -3.61 -0.37
C VAL A 304 -8.55 -2.87 0.88
N ASP A 305 -7.30 -2.36 0.88
CA ASP A 305 -6.72 -1.52 1.94
C ASP A 305 -7.09 -0.03 1.76
N ASP A 306 -8.30 0.26 1.31
CA ASP A 306 -8.78 1.62 1.04
C ASP A 306 -9.37 2.30 2.28
N HIS A 307 -8.62 2.26 3.38
CA HIS A 307 -9.07 2.78 4.67
C HIS A 307 -8.98 4.32 4.78
N ILE A 308 -9.61 4.89 5.81
CA ILE A 308 -9.72 6.34 6.08
C ILE A 308 -8.38 7.11 6.23
N LYS A 309 -7.22 6.45 6.33
CA LYS A 309 -5.90 7.11 6.28
C LYS A 309 -5.31 7.27 4.87
N ASN A 310 -5.87 6.58 3.87
CA ASN A 310 -5.40 6.59 2.49
C ASN A 310 -6.08 7.67 1.63
N PHE A 311 -7.01 8.41 2.24
CA PHE A 311 -7.63 9.60 1.65
C PHE A 311 -7.22 10.83 2.44
N SER A 312 -6.64 11.81 1.77
CA SER A 312 -6.22 13.07 2.39
C SER A 312 -6.73 14.28 1.63
N PHE A 313 -6.80 15.38 2.38
CA PHE A 313 -7.12 16.70 1.88
C PHE A 313 -5.94 17.62 2.20
N LEU A 314 -5.53 18.43 1.22
CA LEU A 314 -4.56 19.49 1.43
C LEU A 314 -5.25 20.85 1.50
N MET A 315 -4.66 21.77 2.26
CA MET A 315 -5.14 23.13 2.39
C MET A 315 -4.08 24.12 1.92
N GLU A 316 -4.48 25.02 1.03
CA GLU A 316 -3.69 26.18 0.64
C GLU A 316 -3.59 27.20 1.79
N LYS A 317 -2.62 28.12 1.72
CA LYS A 317 -2.43 29.16 2.74
C LYS A 317 -3.62 30.11 2.88
N ASP A 318 -4.50 30.19 1.88
CA ASP A 318 -5.73 30.98 1.91
C ASP A 318 -6.93 30.24 2.54
N GLY A 319 -6.75 28.98 2.95
CA GLY A 319 -7.77 28.16 3.59
C GLY A 319 -8.66 27.34 2.63
N LYS A 320 -8.39 27.35 1.32
CA LYS A 320 -9.07 26.45 0.38
C LYS A 320 -8.55 25.03 0.50
N TRP A 321 -9.49 24.08 0.47
CA TRP A 321 -9.20 22.65 0.57
C TRP A 321 -9.32 21.99 -0.80
N HIS A 322 -8.44 21.03 -1.03
CA HIS A 322 -8.36 20.20 -2.23
C HIS A 322 -8.13 18.74 -1.83
N ILE A 323 -8.47 17.79 -2.70
CA ILE A 323 -7.95 16.43 -2.53
C ILE A 323 -6.44 16.43 -2.78
N THR A 324 -5.70 15.57 -2.10
CA THR A 324 -4.29 15.35 -2.42
C THR A 324 -4.16 14.52 -3.70
N PRO A 325 -2.99 14.51 -4.37
CA PRO A 325 -2.63 13.39 -5.25
C PRO A 325 -2.82 12.05 -4.53
N ALA A 326 -3.16 11.00 -5.27
CA ALA A 326 -3.29 9.65 -4.72
C ALA A 326 -1.92 9.08 -4.32
N TYR A 327 -1.93 8.24 -3.29
CA TYR A 327 -0.76 7.58 -2.73
C TYR A 327 -1.20 6.23 -2.14
N ASP A 328 -0.24 5.34 -1.86
CA ASP A 328 -0.48 4.00 -1.30
C ASP A 328 -1.53 3.19 -2.11
N VAL A 329 -1.43 3.26 -3.44
CA VAL A 329 -2.28 2.51 -4.37
C VAL A 329 -1.51 1.29 -4.86
N THR A 330 -1.92 0.09 -4.46
CA THR A 330 -1.27 -1.17 -4.83
C THR A 330 -2.24 -2.35 -4.75
N PHE A 331 -1.83 -3.52 -5.24
CA PHE A 331 -2.59 -4.76 -5.08
C PHE A 331 -2.52 -5.25 -3.62
N THR A 332 -3.66 -5.37 -2.95
CA THR A 332 -3.71 -5.77 -1.53
C THR A 332 -4.60 -6.98 -1.26
N THR A 333 -5.29 -7.51 -2.28
CA THR A 333 -6.08 -8.73 -2.17
C THR A 333 -5.19 -9.94 -1.88
N ASN A 334 -5.56 -10.71 -0.85
CA ASN A 334 -4.96 -12.01 -0.56
C ASN A 334 -5.54 -13.10 -1.46
N LEU A 335 -4.78 -13.48 -2.50
CA LEU A 335 -5.19 -14.49 -3.49
C LEU A 335 -5.26 -15.92 -2.93
N ASP A 336 -4.64 -16.17 -1.78
CA ASP A 336 -4.70 -17.46 -1.05
C ASP A 336 -5.59 -17.39 0.19
N GLY A 337 -6.12 -16.20 0.49
CA GLY A 337 -6.95 -15.92 1.64
C GLY A 337 -8.38 -16.36 1.47
N ALA A 338 -9.10 -16.43 2.59
CA ALA A 338 -10.54 -16.59 2.54
C ALA A 338 -11.21 -15.29 2.06
N ALA A 339 -12.41 -15.40 1.47
CA ALA A 339 -13.13 -14.24 0.93
C ALA A 339 -13.32 -13.10 1.94
N TYR A 340 -13.53 -13.41 3.22
CA TYR A 340 -13.69 -12.40 4.28
C TYR A 340 -12.43 -11.57 4.56
N GLU A 341 -11.26 -11.99 4.08
CA GLU A 341 -10.00 -11.24 4.18
C GLU A 341 -9.88 -10.18 3.08
N ASN A 342 -10.66 -10.30 2.01
CA ASN A 342 -10.64 -9.43 0.83
C ASN A 342 -11.85 -8.49 0.80
N ILE A 343 -12.25 -7.99 1.97
CA ILE A 343 -13.29 -6.98 2.10
C ILE A 343 -12.66 -5.59 2.10
N HIS A 344 -13.25 -4.66 1.35
CA HIS A 344 -12.86 -3.25 1.37
C HIS A 344 -13.00 -2.67 2.78
N CYS A 345 -12.06 -1.80 3.14
CA CYS A 345 -12.05 -1.14 4.45
C CYS A 345 -13.17 -0.10 4.57
N MET A 346 -13.59 0.47 3.44
CA MET A 346 -14.68 1.44 3.37
C MET A 346 -15.81 0.93 2.48
N SER A 347 -17.05 1.06 2.96
CA SER A 347 -18.22 0.62 2.19
C SER A 347 -18.55 1.52 1.01
N ILE A 348 -19.17 0.92 -0.01
CA ILE A 348 -19.77 1.59 -1.17
C ILE A 348 -21.22 1.11 -1.25
N ALA A 349 -22.18 2.01 -1.15
CA ALA A 349 -23.61 1.67 -1.13
C ALA A 349 -23.98 0.61 -0.07
N GLY A 350 -23.25 0.58 1.05
CA GLY A 350 -23.44 -0.39 2.15
C GLY A 350 -22.81 -1.76 1.92
N LYS A 351 -22.02 -1.95 0.86
CA LYS A 351 -21.26 -3.17 0.57
C LYS A 351 -19.77 -2.96 0.78
N ASN A 352 -19.08 -3.99 1.27
CA ASN A 352 -17.61 -4.03 1.37
C ASN A 352 -16.99 -5.12 0.46
N ASP A 353 -17.83 -5.95 -0.13
CA ASP A 353 -17.49 -7.06 -1.01
C ASP A 353 -18.55 -7.17 -2.10
N GLU A 354 -18.28 -7.99 -3.12
CA GLU A 354 -19.19 -8.24 -4.24
C GLU A 354 -19.75 -6.94 -4.86
N ILE A 355 -18.88 -5.92 -4.94
CA ILE A 355 -19.20 -4.61 -5.50
C ILE A 355 -19.20 -4.73 -7.02
N VAL A 356 -20.35 -4.48 -7.63
CA VAL A 356 -20.55 -4.61 -9.08
C VAL A 356 -20.73 -3.24 -9.73
N GLU A 357 -20.67 -3.21 -11.07
CA GLU A 357 -20.81 -1.97 -11.86
C GLU A 357 -22.07 -1.17 -11.51
N ASP A 358 -23.20 -1.83 -11.27
CA ASP A 358 -24.45 -1.18 -10.89
C ASP A 358 -24.33 -0.41 -9.55
N ASP A 359 -23.56 -0.92 -8.59
CA ASP A 359 -23.31 -0.23 -7.32
C ASP A 359 -22.49 1.05 -7.55
N LEU A 360 -21.47 0.98 -8.42
CA LEU A 360 -20.63 2.11 -8.78
C LEU A 360 -21.44 3.20 -9.52
N LEU A 361 -22.34 2.80 -10.41
CA LEU A 361 -23.24 3.72 -11.14
C LEU A 361 -24.29 4.34 -10.19
N GLN A 362 -24.82 3.56 -9.25
CA GLN A 362 -25.74 4.07 -8.23
C GLN A 362 -25.04 5.08 -7.33
N PHE A 363 -23.85 4.77 -6.84
CA PHE A 363 -23.03 5.68 -6.03
C PHE A 363 -22.78 7.00 -6.76
N ALA A 364 -22.37 6.93 -8.04
CA ALA A 364 -22.14 8.09 -8.88
C ALA A 364 -23.40 8.97 -9.01
N LYS A 365 -24.56 8.34 -9.27
CA LYS A 365 -25.84 9.05 -9.39
C LYS A 365 -26.21 9.79 -8.10
N LEU A 366 -26.04 9.15 -6.94
CA LEU A 366 -26.35 9.73 -5.63
C LEU A 366 -25.41 10.88 -5.26
N ASN A 367 -24.16 10.84 -5.71
CA ASN A 367 -23.15 11.86 -5.45
C ASN A 367 -22.99 12.89 -6.59
N GLY A 368 -23.85 12.84 -7.62
CA GLY A 368 -23.83 13.82 -8.71
C GLY A 368 -22.62 13.73 -9.65
N ILE A 369 -21.99 12.56 -9.74
CA ILE A 369 -20.82 12.33 -10.60
C ILE A 369 -21.26 12.24 -12.06
N LYS A 370 -20.65 13.05 -12.91
CA LYS A 370 -20.90 13.08 -14.35
C LYS A 370 -20.01 12.06 -15.06
N ASN A 371 -20.49 11.49 -16.16
CA ASN A 371 -19.75 10.54 -17.00
C ASN A 371 -19.24 9.29 -16.26
N ALA A 372 -19.98 8.82 -15.24
CA ALA A 372 -19.57 7.69 -14.40
C ALA A 372 -19.22 6.42 -15.19
N LYS A 373 -20.06 6.03 -16.16
CA LYS A 373 -19.80 4.88 -17.03
C LYS A 373 -18.48 5.02 -17.80
N LYS A 374 -18.21 6.21 -18.34
CA LYS A 374 -16.94 6.49 -19.02
C LYS A 374 -15.74 6.36 -18.07
N ILE A 375 -15.86 6.85 -16.83
CA ILE A 375 -14.81 6.69 -15.81
C ILE A 375 -14.57 5.20 -15.52
N ILE A 376 -15.64 4.43 -15.36
CA ILE A 376 -15.60 2.97 -15.16
C ILE A 376 -14.86 2.28 -16.31
N ASP A 377 -15.20 2.61 -17.56
CA ASP A 377 -14.58 2.01 -18.73
C ASP A 377 -13.10 2.39 -18.85
N GLU A 378 -12.74 3.66 -18.62
CA GLU A 378 -11.34 4.13 -18.63
C GLU A 378 -10.49 3.43 -17.55
N VAL A 379 -11.04 3.27 -16.34
CA VAL A 379 -10.36 2.54 -15.26
C VAL A 379 -10.21 1.07 -15.64
N GLY A 380 -11.28 0.43 -16.13
CA GLY A 380 -11.24 -0.96 -16.57
C GLY A 380 -10.17 -1.19 -17.63
N ILE A 381 -10.06 -0.29 -18.63
CA ILE A 381 -9.04 -0.39 -19.69
C ILE A 381 -7.63 -0.32 -19.09
N ALA A 382 -7.37 0.64 -18.21
CA ALA A 382 -6.07 0.77 -17.56
C ALA A 382 -5.70 -0.46 -16.72
N ILE A 383 -6.66 -1.05 -15.99
CA ILE A 383 -6.47 -2.32 -15.27
C ILE A 383 -6.22 -3.49 -16.25
N GLY A 384 -6.85 -3.45 -17.43
CA GLY A 384 -6.63 -4.42 -18.51
C GLY A 384 -5.19 -4.48 -19.00
N HIS A 385 -4.41 -3.40 -18.84
CA HIS A 385 -2.99 -3.34 -19.20
C HIS A 385 -2.05 -3.79 -18.05
N PHE A 386 -2.58 -4.32 -16.95
CA PHE A 386 -1.77 -4.80 -15.82
C PHE A 386 -0.63 -5.72 -16.25
N TYR A 387 -0.90 -6.70 -17.12
CA TYR A 387 0.10 -7.70 -17.52
C TYR A 387 1.31 -7.07 -18.22
N ASP A 388 1.08 -6.04 -19.04
CA ASP A 388 2.11 -5.33 -19.80
C ASP A 388 2.98 -4.51 -18.85
N HIS A 389 2.36 -3.66 -18.02
CA HIS A 389 3.06 -2.86 -17.00
C HIS A 389 3.90 -3.74 -16.06
N ALA A 390 3.31 -4.83 -15.57
CA ALA A 390 4.01 -5.75 -14.68
C ALA A 390 5.14 -6.52 -15.39
N SER A 391 5.06 -6.72 -16.71
CA SER A 391 6.12 -7.35 -17.50
C SER A 391 7.30 -6.44 -17.73
N ASP A 392 7.05 -5.16 -18.04
CA ASP A 392 8.08 -4.13 -18.14
C ASP A 392 8.87 -3.97 -16.83
N LEU A 393 8.19 -4.21 -15.70
CA LEU A 393 8.76 -4.14 -14.37
C LEU A 393 9.38 -5.45 -13.89
N GLN A 394 9.48 -6.49 -14.73
CA GLN A 394 10.11 -7.78 -14.40
C GLN A 394 9.50 -8.50 -13.20
N ILE A 395 8.19 -8.33 -12.98
CA ILE A 395 7.46 -9.13 -11.97
C ILE A 395 7.46 -10.61 -12.42
N ASP A 396 7.51 -11.57 -11.49
CA ASP A 396 7.46 -13.00 -11.85
C ASP A 396 6.12 -13.35 -12.49
N ASP A 397 6.16 -14.26 -13.47
CA ASP A 397 4.95 -14.75 -14.15
C ASP A 397 3.95 -15.37 -13.17
N TYR A 398 4.41 -15.95 -12.06
CA TYR A 398 3.52 -16.40 -10.99
C TYR A 398 2.54 -15.33 -10.55
N TRP A 399 3.06 -14.17 -10.16
CA TRP A 399 2.26 -13.09 -9.61
C TRP A 399 1.42 -12.43 -10.70
N LYS A 400 2.03 -12.13 -11.85
CA LYS A 400 1.30 -11.55 -12.98
C LYS A 400 0.10 -12.37 -13.40
N ASN A 401 0.26 -13.69 -13.55
CA ASN A 401 -0.83 -14.55 -14.00
C ASN A 401 -1.95 -14.63 -12.97
N ARG A 402 -1.62 -14.83 -11.70
CA ARG A 402 -2.64 -14.95 -10.65
C ARG A 402 -3.40 -13.64 -10.44
N ILE A 403 -2.70 -12.51 -10.49
CA ILE A 403 -3.30 -11.19 -10.32
C ILE A 403 -4.14 -10.84 -11.55
N GLU A 404 -3.64 -11.03 -12.78
CA GLU A 404 -4.44 -10.77 -13.99
C GLU A 404 -5.72 -11.61 -14.00
N GLN A 405 -5.64 -12.90 -13.64
CA GLN A 405 -6.82 -13.76 -13.53
C GLN A 405 -7.85 -13.25 -12.52
N TYR A 406 -7.39 -12.66 -11.42
CA TYR A 406 -8.28 -12.09 -10.42
C TYR A 406 -8.89 -10.78 -10.94
N LEU A 407 -8.06 -9.87 -11.45
CA LEU A 407 -8.47 -8.57 -11.99
C LEU A 407 -9.45 -8.72 -13.16
N SER A 408 -9.30 -9.74 -14.02
CA SER A 408 -10.21 -10.00 -15.14
C SER A 408 -11.65 -10.28 -14.68
N SER A 409 -11.85 -10.66 -13.41
CA SER A 409 -13.18 -10.86 -12.82
C SER A 409 -13.78 -9.60 -12.19
N LEU A 410 -12.98 -8.55 -11.99
CA LEU A 410 -13.39 -7.29 -11.34
C LEU A 410 -13.66 -6.15 -12.33
N VAL A 411 -13.08 -6.23 -13.53
CA VAL A 411 -13.29 -5.25 -14.61
C VAL A 411 -14.57 -5.56 -15.41
N PRO A 412 -15.09 -4.60 -16.22
CA PRO A 412 -16.20 -4.87 -17.14
C PRO A 412 -15.95 -6.09 -18.03
N LEU A 413 -16.99 -6.89 -18.28
CA LEU A 413 -16.91 -8.20 -18.92
C LEU A 413 -16.10 -8.19 -20.23
N GLU A 414 -16.33 -7.21 -21.10
CA GLU A 414 -15.65 -7.10 -22.40
C GLU A 414 -14.13 -6.94 -22.25
N ILE A 415 -13.68 -6.26 -21.19
CA ILE A 415 -12.28 -6.04 -20.89
C ILE A 415 -11.69 -7.30 -20.24
N GLY A 416 -12.40 -7.89 -19.29
CA GLY A 416 -11.99 -9.12 -18.63
C GLY A 416 -11.84 -10.30 -19.61
N GLU A 417 -12.72 -10.39 -20.61
CA GLU A 417 -12.64 -11.39 -21.68
C GLU A 417 -11.42 -11.20 -22.58
N ALA A 418 -10.82 -10.00 -22.65
CA ALA A 418 -9.60 -9.73 -23.40
C ALA A 418 -8.33 -10.05 -22.58
N MET A 419 -8.40 -9.99 -21.24
CA MET A 419 -7.31 -10.36 -20.33
C MET A 419 -7.13 -11.88 -20.33
N ARG A 420 -6.20 -12.38 -21.15
CA ARG A 420 -6.01 -13.82 -21.38
C ARG A 420 -4.59 -14.30 -21.14
N HIS A 421 -3.68 -13.44 -20.69
CA HIS A 421 -2.29 -13.85 -20.56
C HIS A 421 -2.15 -14.98 -19.54
N TYR A 422 -2.93 -15.00 -18.46
CA TYR A 422 -2.92 -16.04 -17.43
C TYR A 422 -3.32 -17.46 -17.90
N LEU A 423 -3.90 -17.60 -19.11
CA LEU A 423 -4.36 -18.90 -19.61
C LEU A 423 -3.19 -19.89 -19.78
N PRO A 424 -3.40 -21.18 -19.47
CA PRO A 424 -2.36 -22.19 -19.59
C PRO A 424 -2.09 -22.56 -21.05
N THR A 425 -0.87 -23.02 -21.33
CA THR A 425 -0.52 -23.61 -22.64
C THR A 425 -1.34 -24.87 -22.88
N LEU A 426 -2.12 -24.93 -23.95
CA LEU A 426 -2.94 -26.11 -24.25
C LEU A 426 -2.09 -27.21 -24.92
N VAL A 427 -2.41 -28.47 -24.58
CA VAL A 427 -1.87 -29.65 -25.25
C VAL A 427 -2.99 -30.27 -26.04
N GLU A 428 -2.89 -30.20 -27.37
CA GLU A 428 -3.83 -30.87 -28.25
C GLU A 428 -3.84 -32.38 -27.99
N PRO A 429 -5.00 -33.05 -28.07
CA PRO A 429 -5.07 -34.49 -27.93
C PRO A 429 -4.12 -35.21 -28.88
N TYR A 430 -3.42 -36.21 -28.38
CA TYR A 430 -2.43 -36.96 -29.17
C TYR A 430 -2.42 -38.44 -28.78
N GLU A 431 -1.87 -39.25 -29.67
CA GLU A 431 -1.67 -40.68 -29.46
C GLU A 431 -0.18 -40.95 -29.21
N THR A 432 0.12 -41.78 -28.20
CA THR A 432 1.49 -42.20 -27.92
C THR A 432 1.92 -43.36 -28.82
N GLU A 433 3.22 -43.68 -28.86
CA GLU A 433 3.74 -44.84 -29.61
C GLU A 433 3.11 -46.19 -29.17
N ASP A 434 2.55 -46.26 -27.96
CA ASP A 434 1.86 -47.44 -27.43
C ASP A 434 0.33 -47.43 -27.68
N ASN A 435 -0.16 -46.58 -28.59
CA ASN A 435 -1.59 -46.38 -28.88
C ASN A 435 -2.42 -45.95 -27.65
N LEU A 436 -1.83 -45.14 -26.76
CA LEU A 436 -2.58 -44.51 -25.66
C LEU A 436 -3.05 -43.12 -26.11
N GLN A 437 -4.34 -42.84 -26.01
CA GLN A 437 -4.92 -41.53 -26.28
C GLN A 437 -4.78 -40.63 -25.06
N VAL A 438 -4.09 -39.50 -25.22
CA VAL A 438 -3.85 -38.49 -24.18
C VAL A 438 -4.64 -37.22 -24.50
N SER A 439 -5.31 -36.66 -23.50
CA SER A 439 -6.04 -35.38 -23.58
C SER A 439 -6.09 -34.69 -22.21
N GLU A 440 -6.60 -33.46 -22.14
CA GLU A 440 -6.80 -32.69 -20.89
C GLU A 440 -5.55 -32.61 -19.98
N VAL A 441 -4.39 -32.33 -20.57
CA VAL A 441 -3.13 -32.21 -19.81
C VAL A 441 -3.10 -30.89 -19.02
N ASN A 442 -3.08 -31.00 -17.70
CA ASN A 442 -3.13 -29.87 -16.78
C ASN A 442 -2.00 -29.93 -15.73
N ILE A 443 -1.49 -28.76 -15.37
CA ILE A 443 -0.56 -28.55 -14.27
C ILE A 443 -1.20 -27.51 -13.37
N ILE A 444 -1.50 -27.90 -12.13
CA ILE A 444 -2.27 -27.08 -11.19
C ILE A 444 -1.45 -26.96 -9.92
N GLU A 445 -1.12 -25.73 -9.53
CA GLU A 445 -0.50 -25.43 -8.24
C GLU A 445 -1.61 -25.22 -7.20
N ASN A 446 -1.51 -25.89 -6.05
CA ASN A 446 -2.46 -25.69 -4.95
C ASN A 446 -1.97 -24.61 -3.96
N THR A 447 -2.79 -24.26 -2.97
CA THR A 447 -2.45 -23.27 -1.92
C THR A 447 -1.31 -23.69 -1.00
N ARG A 448 -0.84 -24.95 -1.07
CA ARG A 448 0.37 -25.42 -0.38
C ARG A 448 1.61 -25.37 -1.28
N HIS A 449 1.49 -24.84 -2.49
CA HIS A 449 2.52 -24.82 -3.53
C HIS A 449 2.96 -26.21 -4.01
N ASP A 450 2.12 -27.22 -3.83
CA ASP A 450 2.33 -28.52 -4.46
C ASP A 450 1.74 -28.50 -5.88
N PHE A 451 2.42 -29.15 -6.83
CA PHE A 451 1.97 -29.24 -8.22
C PHE A 451 1.23 -30.56 -8.46
N ARG A 452 -0.01 -30.46 -8.90
CA ARG A 452 -0.78 -31.58 -9.45
C ARG A 452 -0.64 -31.59 -10.96
N ILE A 453 0.01 -32.62 -11.48
CA ILE A 453 0.09 -32.93 -12.91
C ILE A 453 -0.99 -33.96 -13.21
N GLU A 454 -1.88 -33.67 -14.15
CA GLU A 454 -2.95 -34.60 -14.52
C GLU A 454 -3.23 -34.61 -16.01
N ALA A 455 -3.72 -35.74 -16.52
CA ALA A 455 -4.13 -35.93 -17.89
C ALA A 455 -5.19 -37.04 -17.99
N MET A 456 -6.01 -37.00 -19.02
CA MET A 456 -6.91 -38.09 -19.41
C MET A 456 -6.16 -39.03 -20.35
N ILE A 457 -6.00 -40.30 -19.95
CA ILE A 457 -5.34 -41.35 -20.73
C ILE A 457 -6.33 -42.49 -20.97
N ASN A 458 -6.67 -42.78 -22.23
CA ASN A 458 -7.71 -43.74 -22.63
C ASN A 458 -9.04 -43.55 -21.86
N GLY A 459 -9.46 -42.29 -21.70
CA GLY A 459 -10.69 -41.94 -20.98
C GLY A 459 -10.61 -42.04 -19.46
N LYS A 460 -9.43 -42.32 -18.87
CA LYS A 460 -9.23 -42.37 -17.42
C LYS A 460 -8.28 -41.27 -16.95
N ARG A 461 -8.68 -40.51 -15.92
CA ARG A 461 -7.84 -39.47 -15.31
C ARG A 461 -6.67 -40.09 -14.55
N GLN A 462 -5.46 -39.71 -14.93
CA GLN A 462 -4.23 -40.00 -14.21
C GLN A 462 -3.70 -38.72 -13.57
N LYS A 463 -3.12 -38.83 -12.38
CA LYS A 463 -2.57 -37.69 -11.64
C LYS A 463 -1.31 -38.05 -10.88
N TYR A 464 -0.41 -37.08 -10.78
CA TYR A 464 0.81 -37.12 -9.98
C TYR A 464 0.92 -35.84 -9.16
N ILE A 465 1.40 -35.94 -7.91
CA ILE A 465 1.59 -34.80 -7.02
C ILE A 465 3.08 -34.62 -6.76
N ALA A 466 3.63 -33.49 -7.18
CA ALA A 466 4.97 -33.05 -6.84
C ALA A 466 4.90 -32.12 -5.62
N GLY A 467 5.51 -32.53 -4.51
CA GLY A 467 5.56 -31.69 -3.31
C GLY A 467 6.41 -30.43 -3.54
N ARG A 468 6.05 -29.31 -2.92
CA ARG A 468 6.68 -27.99 -3.13
C ARG A 468 8.20 -27.94 -3.02
N LYS A 469 8.80 -28.83 -2.20
CA LYS A 469 10.26 -28.90 -1.96
C LYS A 469 10.98 -29.93 -2.84
N SER A 470 10.30 -30.52 -3.81
CA SER A 470 10.88 -31.55 -4.68
C SER A 470 11.64 -30.94 -5.86
N ASP A 471 12.64 -31.65 -6.37
CA ASP A 471 13.36 -31.27 -7.59
C ASP A 471 12.40 -31.14 -8.79
N LEU A 472 11.35 -31.95 -8.81
CA LEU A 472 10.29 -31.88 -9.82
C LEU A 472 9.50 -30.56 -9.74
N ALA A 473 9.20 -30.07 -8.53
CA ALA A 473 8.56 -28.77 -8.36
C ALA A 473 9.47 -27.63 -8.86
N ALA A 474 10.77 -27.70 -8.56
CA ALA A 474 11.75 -26.75 -9.09
C ALA A 474 11.83 -26.80 -10.63
N GLU A 475 11.80 -27.98 -11.24
CA GLU A 475 11.75 -28.16 -12.69
C GLU A 475 10.48 -27.53 -13.30
N ILE A 476 9.31 -27.78 -12.69
CA ILE A 476 8.03 -27.24 -13.16
C ILE A 476 8.03 -25.71 -13.10
N ILE A 477 8.55 -25.12 -12.01
CA ILE A 477 8.68 -23.68 -11.85
C ILE A 477 9.60 -23.12 -12.94
N ALA A 478 10.80 -23.69 -13.11
CA ALA A 478 11.79 -23.22 -14.09
C ALA A 478 11.29 -23.29 -15.54
N LYS A 479 10.39 -24.23 -15.85
CA LYS A 479 9.79 -24.38 -17.18
C LYS A 479 8.54 -23.53 -17.39
N GLY A 480 8.12 -22.70 -16.44
CA GLY A 480 6.97 -21.80 -16.60
C GLY A 480 5.64 -22.35 -16.07
N ARG A 481 5.66 -23.28 -15.11
CA ARG A 481 4.47 -23.80 -14.40
C ARG A 481 3.40 -24.31 -15.36
N ASN A 482 2.18 -23.76 -15.32
CA ASN A 482 1.07 -24.12 -16.19
C ASN A 482 1.19 -23.57 -17.63
N LYS A 483 2.13 -22.66 -17.88
CA LYS A 483 2.47 -22.12 -19.20
C LYS A 483 3.66 -22.80 -19.88
N MET A 484 4.21 -23.85 -19.27
CA MET A 484 5.35 -24.55 -19.87
C MET A 484 5.05 -25.03 -21.30
N PRO A 485 6.07 -25.09 -22.18
CA PRO A 485 5.91 -25.53 -23.56
C PRO A 485 5.18 -26.87 -23.67
N THR A 486 4.41 -27.04 -24.75
CA THR A 486 3.64 -28.27 -25.00
C THR A 486 4.52 -29.53 -24.94
N GLU A 487 5.74 -29.48 -25.46
CA GLU A 487 6.68 -30.60 -25.44
C GLU A 487 7.15 -30.94 -24.02
N ASP A 488 7.36 -29.95 -23.17
CA ASP A 488 7.68 -30.18 -21.75
C ASP A 488 6.50 -30.80 -20.99
N LYS A 489 5.26 -30.38 -21.27
CA LYS A 489 4.08 -31.02 -20.71
C LYS A 489 3.97 -32.48 -21.13
N LYS A 490 4.18 -32.77 -22.41
CA LYS A 490 4.17 -34.16 -22.93
C LYS A 490 5.26 -35.00 -22.26
N ALA A 491 6.47 -34.45 -22.08
CA ALA A 491 7.55 -35.13 -21.37
C ALA A 491 7.19 -35.45 -19.91
N LEU A 492 6.47 -34.56 -19.21
CA LEU A 492 5.95 -34.85 -17.87
C LEU A 492 4.90 -35.96 -17.89
N VAL A 493 3.96 -35.95 -18.84
CA VAL A 493 2.95 -37.01 -19.00
C VAL A 493 3.63 -38.35 -19.25
N GLU A 494 4.61 -38.39 -20.14
CA GLU A 494 5.38 -39.59 -20.48
C GLU A 494 6.14 -40.14 -19.28
N ARG A 495 6.86 -39.27 -18.56
CA ARG A 495 7.67 -39.65 -17.40
C ARG A 495 6.83 -40.07 -16.19
N LEU A 496 5.69 -39.41 -15.94
CA LEU A 496 4.95 -39.53 -14.68
C LEU A 496 3.61 -40.24 -14.78
N LEU A 497 2.86 -40.05 -15.87
CA LEU A 497 1.46 -40.49 -15.97
C LEU A 497 1.27 -41.76 -16.82
N LEU A 498 2.00 -41.92 -17.93
CA LEU A 498 1.92 -43.15 -18.74
C LEU A 498 2.28 -44.42 -17.94
N PRO A 499 3.32 -44.43 -17.07
CA PRO A 499 3.62 -45.59 -16.24
C PRO A 499 2.48 -45.96 -15.28
N LEU A 500 1.72 -44.97 -14.80
CA LEU A 500 0.55 -45.19 -13.94
C LEU A 500 -0.61 -45.80 -14.73
N ALA A 501 -0.87 -45.29 -15.94
CA ALA A 501 -1.90 -45.82 -16.84
C ALA A 501 -1.62 -47.29 -17.23
N ARG A 502 -0.37 -47.61 -17.57
CA ARG A 502 0.05 -48.98 -17.93
C ARG A 502 -0.22 -49.96 -16.77
N ARG A 503 0.18 -49.61 -15.54
CA ARG A 503 -0.07 -50.44 -14.34
C ARG A 503 -1.56 -50.64 -14.06
N ASP A 504 -2.38 -49.63 -14.30
CA ASP A 504 -3.83 -49.72 -14.12
C ASP A 504 -4.47 -50.68 -15.13
N SER A 505 -4.00 -50.66 -16.38
CA SER A 505 -4.48 -51.57 -17.45
C SER A 505 -4.11 -53.03 -17.18
N GLU A 506 -2.91 -53.28 -16.64
CA GLU A 506 -2.47 -54.63 -16.25
C GLU A 506 -3.30 -55.19 -15.08
N LYS A 507 -3.63 -54.36 -14.08
CA LYS A 507 -4.49 -54.75 -12.95
C LYS A 507 -5.92 -55.06 -13.37
N THR A 508 -6.46 -54.34 -14.34
CA THR A 508 -7.81 -54.62 -14.88
C THR A 508 -7.84 -55.91 -15.68
N ASN A 509 -6.80 -56.18 -16.49
CA ASN A 509 -6.66 -57.46 -17.20
C ASN A 509 -6.37 -58.66 -16.29
N SER A 510 -5.73 -58.47 -15.13
CA SER A 510 -5.55 -59.55 -14.15
C SER A 510 -6.81 -59.89 -13.36
N ASN A 511 -7.72 -58.93 -13.18
CA ASN A 511 -9.00 -59.14 -12.49
C ASN A 511 -10.12 -59.65 -13.41
N SER A 512 -10.02 -59.46 -14.74
CA SER A 512 -10.96 -60.06 -15.70
C SER A 512 -10.62 -61.51 -16.07
N ARG A 513 -9.44 -62.00 -15.68
CA ARG A 513 -8.97 -63.39 -15.87
C ARG A 513 -9.11 -64.28 -14.61
N ARG A 514 -9.86 -63.83 -13.59
CA ARG A 514 -10.17 -64.62 -12.39
C ARG A 514 -11.63 -65.00 -12.33
#